data_AF-A0A964KVE3-F1
#
_entry.id   AF-A0A964KVE3-F1
#
_cell.length_a   1.000
_cell.length_b   1.000
_cell.length_c   1.000
_cell.angle_alpha   90.00
_cell.angle_beta   90.00
_cell.angle_gamma   90.00
#
_symmetry.space_group_name_H-M   'P 1'
#
loop_
_entity.id
_entity.type
_entity.pdbx_description
1 polymer ?
#
loop_
_entity_poly.entity_id
_entity_poly.type
_entity_poly.pdbx_seq_one_letter_code
_entity_poly.pdbx_strand_id
1 'polypeptide(L)'
;MFDILQFDHISMSVPVMAPQIDFLTQVLGFRLLEKGESDEGYFSASFEVPGRSRLGWEVLVPKGPDSYLHRFLEGASGPGLHHVALRVSSIHDAVEAIRTQGIEPWGYRGGDDEERPGGVVYVHPRSGGHGFLFQLYAGDPWHEPHPFDDEGEHTLGITAVNHLSHAHPDLEELGAFYERLFGMKTIYTSPGDGSDTGFNTRVLETTTEYPRFEILQPAGPTSFVQKFLDARGPSMHHVTFEVGDWDRAVMACAHHAIPIFGERSGQTDGARWQEAFIHPKYTGGMLVQFFWQERPDVWI
;
A
#
# COMPACT_ATOMS: atom_id res chain seq x y z
N MET A 1 -10.28 15.37 -12.06
CA MET A 1 -9.42 14.17 -12.12
C MET A 1 -8.16 14.55 -12.87
N PHE A 2 -7.04 13.94 -12.52
CA PHE A 2 -5.74 14.11 -13.19
C PHE A 2 -5.32 12.78 -13.81
N ASP A 3 -4.39 12.83 -14.75
CA ASP A 3 -3.87 11.63 -15.41
C ASP A 3 -2.71 11.02 -14.62
N ILE A 4 -2.88 9.77 -14.19
CA ILE A 4 -1.90 8.98 -13.45
C ILE A 4 -1.11 8.16 -14.46
N LEU A 5 0.18 8.43 -14.54
CA LEU A 5 1.12 7.71 -15.40
C LEU A 5 1.62 6.43 -14.74
N GLN A 6 1.73 6.42 -13.41
CA GLN A 6 2.26 5.29 -12.65
C GLN A 6 1.88 5.37 -11.16
N PHE A 7 1.49 4.23 -10.56
CA PHE A 7 1.62 4.03 -9.11
C PHE A 7 3.08 3.69 -8.85
N ASP A 8 3.82 4.64 -8.30
CA ASP A 8 5.28 4.65 -8.36
C ASP A 8 5.90 3.79 -7.27
N HIS A 9 5.60 4.11 -6.01
CA HIS A 9 6.09 3.33 -4.88
C HIS A 9 5.13 3.35 -3.69
N ILE A 10 5.25 2.32 -2.85
CA ILE A 10 4.71 2.30 -1.48
C ILE A 10 5.86 2.64 -0.53
N SER A 11 5.65 3.64 0.32
CA SER A 11 6.61 4.03 1.35
C SER A 11 6.14 3.55 2.72
N MET A 12 7.08 3.12 3.55
CA MET A 12 6.86 2.80 4.96
C MET A 12 7.90 3.50 5.84
N SER A 13 7.53 3.81 7.07
CA SER A 13 8.48 4.34 8.06
C SER A 13 8.65 3.40 9.24
N VAL A 14 9.90 3.21 9.64
CA VAL A 14 10.33 2.35 10.75
C VAL A 14 11.33 3.08 11.63
N PRO A 15 11.48 2.67 12.91
CA PRO A 15 12.48 3.29 13.79
C PRO A 15 13.92 2.92 13.42
N VAL A 16 14.14 1.75 12.81
CA VAL A 16 15.48 1.22 12.49
C VAL A 16 15.48 0.56 11.11
N MET A 17 16.42 0.96 10.26
CA MET A 17 16.47 0.57 8.84
C MET A 17 16.89 -0.89 8.64
N ALA A 18 17.94 -1.34 9.32
CA ALA A 18 18.60 -2.62 9.01
C ALA A 18 17.66 -3.84 9.13
N PRO A 19 16.87 -4.02 10.21
CA PRO A 19 15.94 -5.14 10.29
C PRO A 19 14.88 -5.12 9.18
N GLN A 20 14.48 -3.93 8.72
CA GLN A 20 13.51 -3.80 7.65
C GLN A 20 14.09 -4.18 6.29
N ILE A 21 15.34 -3.79 6.01
CA ILE A 21 16.07 -4.27 4.82
C ILE A 21 16.15 -5.80 4.85
N ASP A 22 16.53 -6.38 5.98
CA ASP A 22 16.65 -7.84 6.11
C ASP A 22 15.31 -8.52 5.82
N PHE A 23 14.21 -8.05 6.43
CA PHE A 23 12.88 -8.58 6.16
C PHE A 23 12.48 -8.46 4.68
N LEU A 24 12.60 -7.27 4.08
CA LEU A 24 12.19 -7.04 2.71
C LEU A 24 13.01 -7.88 1.71
N THR A 25 14.32 -8.01 1.91
CA THR A 25 15.18 -8.75 0.99
C THR A 25 15.16 -10.27 1.21
N GLN A 26 15.17 -10.72 2.46
CA GLN A 26 15.31 -12.15 2.80
C GLN A 26 13.98 -12.89 2.87
N VAL A 27 12.89 -12.19 3.21
CA VAL A 27 11.55 -12.78 3.33
C VAL A 27 10.72 -12.43 2.11
N LEU A 28 10.59 -11.14 1.76
CA LEU A 28 9.78 -10.72 0.61
C LEU A 28 10.50 -10.79 -0.74
N GLY A 29 11.82 -11.06 -0.75
CA GLY A 29 12.62 -11.18 -1.98
C GLY A 29 12.89 -9.87 -2.71
N PHE A 30 12.67 -8.72 -2.07
CA PHE A 30 12.88 -7.40 -2.68
C PHE A 30 14.35 -7.18 -3.01
N ARG A 31 14.62 -6.43 -4.09
CA ARG A 31 15.98 -6.03 -4.44
C ARG A 31 16.25 -4.62 -3.92
N LEU A 32 17.15 -4.49 -2.96
CA LEU A 32 17.66 -3.19 -2.52
C LEU A 32 18.39 -2.50 -3.68
N LEU A 33 17.99 -1.28 -4.01
CA LEU A 33 18.60 -0.45 -5.05
C LEU A 33 19.63 0.50 -4.46
N GLU A 34 19.17 1.48 -3.69
CA GLU A 34 20.03 2.48 -3.09
C GLU A 34 19.62 2.81 -1.66
N LYS A 35 20.55 3.42 -0.92
CA LYS A 35 20.29 4.05 0.37
C LYS A 35 20.67 5.51 0.26
N GLY A 36 19.81 6.37 0.81
CA GLY A 36 19.95 7.81 0.70
C GLY A 36 19.89 8.49 2.05
N GLU A 37 20.37 9.73 2.05
CA GLU A 37 20.16 10.68 3.12
C GLU A 37 19.43 11.88 2.54
N SER A 38 18.32 12.27 3.17
CA SER A 38 17.53 13.43 2.75
C SER A 38 17.86 14.65 3.61
N ASP A 39 17.85 15.82 2.97
CA ASP A 39 17.89 17.12 3.65
C ASP A 39 16.59 17.41 4.40
N GLU A 40 15.52 16.65 4.15
CA GLU A 40 14.26 16.72 4.87
C GLU A 40 14.26 15.98 6.21
N GLY A 41 15.42 15.51 6.67
CA GLY A 41 15.57 14.94 8.00
C GLY A 41 15.18 13.46 8.09
N TYR A 42 15.47 12.67 7.05
CA TYR A 42 15.34 11.21 7.10
C TYR A 42 16.45 10.51 6.30
N PHE A 43 16.68 9.23 6.60
CA PHE A 43 17.41 8.31 5.71
C PHE A 43 16.40 7.45 4.95
N SER A 44 16.71 7.11 3.70
CA SER A 44 15.87 6.27 2.85
C SER A 44 16.60 5.01 2.39
N ALA A 45 15.83 3.99 2.05
CA ALA A 45 16.27 2.86 1.25
C ALA A 45 15.20 2.55 0.21
N SER A 46 15.59 2.40 -1.05
CA SER A 46 14.68 2.08 -2.16
C SER A 46 14.86 0.65 -2.63
N PHE A 47 13.79 0.06 -3.13
CA PHE A 47 13.77 -1.32 -3.57
C PHE A 47 12.92 -1.51 -4.83
N GLU A 48 13.31 -2.49 -5.64
CA GLU A 48 12.41 -3.12 -6.60
C GLU A 48 11.62 -4.24 -5.91
N VAL A 49 10.33 -4.31 -6.22
CA VAL A 49 9.44 -5.36 -5.75
C VAL A 49 9.38 -6.49 -6.80
N PRO A 50 9.48 -7.78 -6.40
CA PRO A 50 9.39 -8.88 -7.33
C PRO A 50 8.04 -8.95 -8.04
N GLY A 51 8.06 -9.54 -9.22
CA GLY A 51 6.90 -9.78 -10.03
C GLY A 51 6.48 -8.61 -10.91
N ARG A 52 5.21 -8.61 -11.32
CA ARG A 52 4.71 -7.81 -12.45
C ARG A 52 4.15 -6.44 -12.09
N SER A 53 4.07 -6.09 -10.80
CA SER A 53 3.35 -4.88 -10.35
C SER A 53 4.02 -3.56 -10.72
N ARG A 54 5.29 -3.58 -11.17
CA ARG A 54 6.02 -2.37 -11.63
C ARG A 54 5.99 -1.22 -10.60
N LEU A 55 6.13 -1.58 -9.33
CA LEU A 55 6.05 -0.70 -8.18
C LEU A 55 7.38 -0.75 -7.42
N GLY A 56 7.86 0.40 -6.98
CA GLY A 56 8.97 0.52 -6.04
C GLY A 56 8.53 0.37 -4.58
N TRP A 57 9.49 0.17 -3.70
CA TRP A 57 9.26 0.26 -2.26
C TRP A 57 10.26 1.23 -1.64
N GLU A 58 9.81 2.00 -0.66
CA GLU A 58 10.65 2.92 0.09
C GLU A 58 10.56 2.63 1.58
N VAL A 59 11.70 2.61 2.26
CA VAL A 59 11.77 2.61 3.72
C VAL A 59 12.38 3.91 4.19
N LEU A 60 11.70 4.59 5.10
CA LEU A 60 12.12 5.85 5.71
C LEU A 60 12.41 5.68 7.19
N VAL A 61 13.55 6.21 7.65
CA VAL A 61 13.87 6.29 9.09
C VAL A 61 14.27 7.70 9.50
N PRO A 62 13.96 8.14 10.73
CA PRO A 62 14.31 9.47 11.20
C PRO A 62 15.82 9.76 11.13
N LYS A 63 16.21 10.94 10.62
CA LYS A 63 17.58 11.46 10.72
C LYS A 63 17.64 12.45 11.88
N GLY A 64 18.22 12.00 12.98
CA GLY A 64 18.38 12.82 14.18
C GLY A 64 17.05 13.10 14.92
N PRO A 65 17.13 13.85 16.03
CA PRO A 65 15.98 14.08 16.92
C PRO A 65 14.91 15.02 16.34
N ASP A 66 15.27 15.87 15.37
CA ASP A 66 14.36 16.88 14.79
C ASP A 66 13.56 16.38 13.58
N SER A 67 13.72 15.11 13.22
CA SER A 67 12.99 14.50 12.10
C SER A 67 11.47 14.54 12.33
N TYR A 68 10.72 14.94 11.29
CA TYR A 68 9.27 14.92 11.34
C TYR A 68 8.68 13.50 11.47
N LEU A 69 9.45 12.47 11.10
CA LEU A 69 9.02 11.07 11.15
C LEU A 69 8.76 10.58 12.58
N HIS A 70 9.38 11.19 13.60
CA HIS A 70 9.09 10.84 15.00
C HIS A 70 7.61 10.97 15.33
N ARG A 71 6.95 12.03 14.83
CA ARG A 71 5.50 12.22 15.04
C ARG A 71 4.67 11.11 14.40
N PHE A 72 5.10 10.59 13.25
CA PHE A 72 4.43 9.47 12.59
C PHE A 72 4.62 8.18 13.41
N LEU A 73 5.87 7.86 13.76
CA LEU A 73 6.24 6.64 14.48
C LEU A 73 5.66 6.57 15.90
N GLU A 74 5.48 7.72 16.56
CA GLU A 74 4.88 7.83 17.89
C GLU A 74 3.36 8.05 17.85
N GLY A 75 2.81 8.29 16.66
CA GLY A 75 1.39 8.54 16.45
C GLY A 75 0.55 7.26 16.45
N ALA A 76 -0.77 7.43 16.20
CA ALA A 76 -1.72 6.32 16.17
C ALA A 76 -1.43 5.29 15.07
N SER A 77 -0.77 5.71 13.98
CA SER A 77 -0.30 4.80 12.92
C SER A 77 0.87 3.92 13.36
N GLY A 78 1.78 4.46 14.18
CA GLY A 78 3.01 3.77 14.57
C GLY A 78 3.92 3.48 13.36
N PRO A 79 4.97 2.67 13.54
CA PRO A 79 5.73 2.11 12.42
C PRO A 79 4.81 1.39 11.43
N GLY A 80 5.06 1.52 10.14
CA GLY A 80 4.24 0.92 9.08
C GLY A 80 4.14 1.79 7.83
N LEU A 81 3.10 1.55 7.02
CA LEU A 81 2.86 2.27 5.76
C LEU A 81 2.72 3.77 5.99
N HIS A 82 3.50 4.56 5.23
CA HIS A 82 3.61 5.99 5.38
C HIS A 82 2.89 6.75 4.26
N HIS A 83 3.14 6.40 3.00
CA HIS A 83 2.40 6.96 1.86
C HIS A 83 2.43 6.05 0.64
N VAL A 84 1.57 6.36 -0.33
CA VAL A 84 1.66 5.85 -1.70
C VAL A 84 1.97 7.03 -2.61
N ALA A 85 2.99 6.88 -3.44
CA ALA A 85 3.39 7.87 -4.42
C ALA A 85 2.85 7.52 -5.81
N LEU A 86 2.33 8.53 -6.50
CA LEU A 86 1.84 8.41 -7.86
C LEU A 86 2.52 9.45 -8.74
N ARG A 87 3.00 8.98 -9.89
CA ARG A 87 3.48 9.85 -10.94
C ARG A 87 2.31 10.30 -11.80
N VAL A 88 2.16 11.61 -11.94
CA VAL A 88 1.09 12.23 -12.74
C VAL A 88 1.70 12.99 -13.92
N SER A 89 0.90 13.22 -14.95
CA SER A 89 1.37 13.95 -16.14
C SER A 89 1.57 15.45 -15.89
N SER A 90 0.79 16.02 -14.97
CA SER A 90 0.81 17.44 -14.62
C SER A 90 0.52 17.63 -13.14
N ILE A 91 1.48 18.23 -12.41
CA ILE A 91 1.25 18.58 -11.00
C ILE A 91 0.18 19.67 -10.85
N HIS A 92 0.05 20.56 -11.84
CA HIS A 92 -0.96 21.61 -11.87
C HIS A 92 -2.37 21.01 -11.91
N ASP A 93 -2.62 20.07 -12.83
CA ASP A 93 -3.92 19.42 -12.97
C ASP A 93 -4.27 18.61 -11.71
N ALA A 94 -3.27 17.98 -11.08
CA ALA A 94 -3.43 17.29 -9.83
C ALA A 94 -3.88 18.24 -8.70
N VAL A 95 -3.23 19.40 -8.56
CA VAL A 95 -3.59 20.43 -7.58
C VAL A 95 -5.00 20.95 -7.80
N GLU A 96 -5.36 21.28 -9.04
CA GLU A 96 -6.71 21.77 -9.36
C GLU A 96 -7.76 20.69 -9.12
N ALA A 97 -7.51 19.45 -9.52
CA ALA A 97 -8.40 18.33 -9.23
C ALA A 97 -8.60 18.12 -7.72
N ILE A 98 -7.54 18.20 -6.91
CA ILE A 98 -7.64 18.14 -5.44
C ILE A 98 -8.55 19.27 -4.92
N ARG A 99 -8.35 20.52 -5.37
CA ARG A 99 -9.17 21.67 -4.98
C ARG A 99 -10.64 21.52 -5.35
N THR A 100 -10.95 20.97 -6.53
CA THR A 100 -12.35 20.74 -6.95
C THR A 100 -13.08 19.73 -6.06
N GLN A 101 -12.35 18.88 -5.33
CA GLN A 101 -12.93 17.98 -4.32
C GLN A 101 -13.09 18.65 -2.95
N GLY A 102 -12.80 19.95 -2.83
CA GLY A 102 -12.85 20.68 -1.56
C GLY A 102 -11.71 20.31 -0.61
N ILE A 103 -10.62 19.73 -1.13
CA ILE A 103 -9.43 19.38 -0.35
C ILE A 103 -8.38 20.49 -0.53
N GLU A 104 -7.77 20.92 0.57
CA GLU A 104 -6.60 21.80 0.52
C GLU A 104 -5.35 20.99 0.14
N PRO A 105 -4.67 21.31 -0.97
CA PRO A 105 -3.42 20.64 -1.35
C PRO A 105 -2.32 20.93 -0.32
N TRP A 106 -1.62 19.89 0.12
CA TRP A 106 -0.58 20.01 1.14
C TRP A 106 0.82 19.90 0.53
N GLY A 107 1.77 20.67 1.08
CA GLY A 107 3.19 20.55 0.72
C GLY A 107 3.52 20.81 -0.75
N TYR A 108 2.67 21.56 -1.47
CA TYR A 108 2.84 21.84 -2.89
C TYR A 108 4.17 22.54 -3.16
N ARG A 109 4.98 21.94 -4.04
CA ARG A 109 6.21 22.50 -4.59
C ARG A 109 6.24 22.22 -6.08
N GLY A 110 5.82 23.19 -6.89
CA GLY A 110 5.80 23.12 -8.35
C GLY A 110 5.97 24.52 -8.95
N GLY A 111 6.18 24.60 -10.27
CA GLY A 111 6.10 25.88 -10.96
C GLY A 111 4.65 26.35 -11.06
N ASP A 112 4.38 27.64 -10.82
CA ASP A 112 3.04 28.25 -10.91
C ASP A 112 2.50 28.37 -12.36
N ASP A 113 3.16 27.74 -13.34
CA ASP A 113 2.90 27.94 -14.77
C ASP A 113 2.67 26.59 -15.47
N GLU A 114 1.69 26.53 -16.39
CA GLU A 114 1.32 25.31 -17.15
C GLU A 114 2.51 24.72 -17.92
N GLU A 115 3.53 25.52 -18.20
CA GLU A 115 4.75 25.12 -18.91
C GLU A 115 5.76 24.33 -18.05
N ARG A 116 5.53 24.20 -16.74
CA ARG A 116 6.41 23.43 -15.83
C ARG A 116 5.64 22.26 -15.21
N PRO A 117 5.60 21.09 -15.86
CA PRO A 117 4.89 19.93 -15.33
C PRO A 117 5.49 19.43 -14.02
N GLY A 118 6.74 19.77 -13.71
CA GLY A 118 7.47 19.28 -12.53
C GLY A 118 6.94 19.78 -11.19
N GLY A 119 6.85 18.88 -10.22
CA GLY A 119 6.55 19.25 -8.84
C GLY A 119 6.01 18.10 -8.00
N VAL A 120 5.68 18.40 -6.75
CA VAL A 120 5.08 17.47 -5.79
C VAL A 120 3.94 18.15 -5.03
N VAL A 121 2.91 17.38 -4.72
CA VAL A 121 1.79 17.76 -3.84
C VAL A 121 1.32 16.54 -3.08
N TYR A 122 0.70 16.75 -1.93
CA TYR A 122 0.19 15.68 -1.10
C TYR A 122 -1.30 15.83 -0.84
N VAL A 123 -2.00 14.70 -0.81
CA VAL A 123 -3.35 14.58 -0.26
C VAL A 123 -3.20 14.09 1.19
N HIS A 124 -3.31 15.03 2.13
CA HIS A 124 -3.02 14.79 3.53
C HIS A 124 -4.08 13.85 4.17
N PRO A 125 -3.72 12.92 5.09
CA PRO A 125 -4.66 11.96 5.71
C PRO A 125 -5.92 12.57 6.32
N ARG A 126 -5.81 13.80 6.83
CA ARG A 126 -6.93 14.51 7.48
C ARG A 126 -7.85 15.23 6.50
N SER A 127 -7.45 15.32 5.23
CA SER A 127 -8.24 15.92 4.18
C SER A 127 -9.24 14.89 3.67
N GLY A 128 -10.53 15.23 3.59
CA GLY A 128 -11.52 14.33 2.97
C GLY A 128 -11.75 12.97 3.65
N GLY A 129 -11.40 12.81 4.93
CA GLY A 129 -11.78 11.63 5.74
C GLY A 129 -11.02 10.32 5.47
N HIS A 130 -10.23 10.24 4.41
CA HIS A 130 -9.60 8.99 3.98
C HIS A 130 -8.44 8.51 4.86
N GLY A 131 -7.78 9.32 5.69
CA GLY A 131 -6.89 8.80 6.73
C GLY A 131 -5.55 8.17 6.29
N PHE A 132 -5.13 8.34 5.03
CA PHE A 132 -3.84 7.89 4.51
C PHE A 132 -3.17 8.92 3.59
N LEU A 133 -1.84 9.01 3.58
CA LEU A 133 -1.12 10.03 2.82
C LEU A 133 -0.89 9.57 1.37
N PHE A 134 -1.28 10.39 0.41
CA PHE A 134 -0.93 10.20 -0.99
C PHE A 134 0.03 11.30 -1.44
N GLN A 135 1.12 10.92 -2.08
CA GLN A 135 2.03 11.84 -2.76
C GLN A 135 1.76 11.79 -4.25
N LEU A 136 1.55 12.95 -4.87
CA LEU A 136 1.49 13.09 -6.31
C LEU A 136 2.71 13.88 -6.75
N TYR A 137 3.42 13.38 -7.76
CA TYR A 137 4.56 14.09 -8.31
C TYR A 137 4.54 14.01 -9.82
N ALA A 138 5.12 15.01 -10.47
CA ALA A 138 5.32 15.02 -11.91
C ALA A 138 6.78 15.34 -12.22
N GLY A 139 7.30 14.69 -13.25
CA GLY A 139 8.72 14.66 -13.59
C GLY A 139 9.16 13.27 -14.04
N ASP A 140 10.48 13.10 -14.08
CA ASP A 140 11.11 11.80 -14.34
C ASP A 140 10.71 10.79 -13.25
N PRO A 141 10.53 9.50 -13.61
CA PRO A 141 10.20 8.48 -12.63
C PRO A 141 11.31 8.38 -11.58
N TRP A 142 10.90 8.13 -10.33
CA TRP A 142 11.84 7.94 -9.23
C TRP A 142 12.79 6.76 -9.51
N HIS A 143 12.23 5.65 -10.00
CA HIS A 143 12.95 4.54 -10.60
C HIS A 143 12.19 3.99 -11.81
N GLU A 144 12.92 3.55 -12.84
CA GLU A 144 12.28 2.78 -13.90
C GLU A 144 11.87 1.40 -13.35
N PRO A 145 10.59 1.01 -13.48
CA PRO A 145 10.14 -0.25 -12.93
C PRO A 145 10.65 -1.41 -13.78
N HIS A 146 11.45 -2.29 -13.18
CA HIS A 146 11.94 -3.51 -13.82
C HIS A 146 11.36 -4.75 -13.14
N PRO A 147 10.30 -5.36 -13.71
CA PRO A 147 9.82 -6.66 -13.25
C PRO A 147 10.93 -7.69 -13.22
N PHE A 148 10.99 -8.48 -12.15
CA PHE A 148 11.91 -9.60 -12.02
C PHE A 148 11.27 -10.73 -11.23
N ASP A 149 11.68 -11.96 -11.49
CA ASP A 149 11.19 -13.12 -10.76
C ASP A 149 11.90 -13.26 -9.42
N ASP A 150 11.16 -13.65 -8.38
CA ASP A 150 11.72 -13.96 -7.06
C ASP A 150 12.38 -15.35 -7.08
N GLU A 151 13.69 -15.37 -7.27
CA GLU A 151 14.54 -16.57 -7.32
C GLU A 151 15.13 -16.96 -5.95
N GLY A 152 14.73 -16.31 -4.85
CA GLY A 152 15.28 -16.59 -3.51
C GLY A 152 14.83 -17.93 -2.93
N GLU A 153 15.75 -18.75 -2.41
CA GLU A 153 15.43 -20.10 -1.89
C GLU A 153 14.50 -20.09 -0.66
N HIS A 154 14.49 -18.98 0.10
CA HIS A 154 13.72 -18.84 1.35
C HIS A 154 12.89 -17.55 1.37
N THR A 155 12.49 -17.07 0.21
CA THR A 155 11.60 -15.92 0.03
C THR A 155 10.16 -16.39 -0.28
N LEU A 156 9.19 -15.49 -0.13
CA LEU A 156 7.78 -15.81 -0.36
C LEU A 156 7.44 -16.22 -1.81
N GLY A 157 8.31 -15.94 -2.79
CA GLY A 157 8.02 -16.22 -4.20
C GLY A 157 6.96 -15.27 -4.74
N ILE A 158 7.10 -13.97 -4.46
CA ILE A 158 6.13 -12.94 -4.84
C ILE A 158 6.07 -12.79 -6.37
N THR A 159 4.85 -12.75 -6.91
CA THR A 159 4.58 -12.56 -8.34
C THR A 159 3.87 -11.24 -8.65
N ALA A 160 3.26 -10.62 -7.63
CA ALA A 160 2.69 -9.28 -7.69
C ALA A 160 2.42 -8.73 -6.28
N VAL A 161 2.46 -7.40 -6.13
CA VAL A 161 1.64 -6.69 -5.14
C VAL A 161 0.20 -6.70 -5.65
N ASN A 162 -0.67 -7.46 -5.00
CA ASN A 162 -2.05 -7.65 -5.43
C ASN A 162 -2.90 -6.42 -5.11
N HIS A 163 -2.97 -6.06 -3.82
CA HIS A 163 -3.73 -4.90 -3.38
C HIS A 163 -3.23 -4.27 -2.08
N LEU A 164 -3.68 -3.03 -1.86
CA LEU A 164 -3.63 -2.31 -0.60
C LEU A 164 -5.03 -2.28 0.01
N SER A 165 -5.20 -2.80 1.21
CA SER A 165 -6.49 -2.75 1.90
C SER A 165 -6.58 -1.54 2.80
N HIS A 166 -7.69 -0.82 2.72
CA HIS A 166 -7.95 0.43 3.41
C HIS A 166 -9.20 0.28 4.29
N ALA A 167 -9.02 0.30 5.61
CA ALA A 167 -10.13 0.29 6.54
C ALA A 167 -10.81 1.66 6.61
N HIS A 168 -12.12 1.70 6.40
CA HIS A 168 -12.92 2.95 6.43
C HIS A 168 -14.31 2.68 7.02
N PRO A 169 -14.91 3.62 7.79
CA PRO A 169 -16.25 3.45 8.33
C PRO A 169 -17.36 3.40 7.27
N ASP A 170 -17.10 3.94 6.08
CA ASP A 170 -18.07 4.04 4.97
C ASP A 170 -17.44 3.60 3.64
N LEU A 171 -17.94 2.50 3.09
CA LEU A 171 -17.47 1.87 1.85
C LEU A 171 -17.73 2.74 0.61
N GLU A 172 -18.86 3.43 0.59
CA GLU A 172 -19.30 4.24 -0.54
C GLU A 172 -18.60 5.59 -0.56
N GLU A 173 -18.40 6.21 0.60
CA GLU A 173 -17.67 7.47 0.72
C GLU A 173 -16.23 7.33 0.19
N LEU A 174 -15.49 6.33 0.68
CA LEU A 174 -14.10 6.12 0.27
C LEU A 174 -14.00 5.60 -1.17
N GLY A 175 -14.90 4.73 -1.61
CA GLY A 175 -14.95 4.26 -2.99
C GLY A 175 -15.17 5.41 -3.96
N ALA A 176 -16.13 6.29 -3.66
CA ALA A 176 -16.41 7.44 -4.50
C ALA A 176 -15.28 8.49 -4.45
N PHE A 177 -14.54 8.61 -3.34
CA PHE A 177 -13.31 9.41 -3.29
C PHE A 177 -12.25 8.89 -4.28
N TYR A 178 -11.99 7.57 -4.29
CA TYR A 178 -11.05 6.97 -5.23
C TYR A 178 -11.48 7.12 -6.70
N GLU A 179 -12.77 6.91 -6.98
CA GLU A 179 -13.32 7.06 -8.33
C GLU A 179 -13.22 8.51 -8.83
N ARG A 180 -13.56 9.50 -8.00
CA ARG A 180 -13.56 10.92 -8.42
C ARG A 180 -12.17 11.52 -8.55
N LEU A 181 -11.28 11.22 -7.59
CA LEU A 181 -9.97 11.86 -7.53
C LEU A 181 -8.93 11.11 -8.36
N PHE A 182 -8.86 9.79 -8.20
CA PHE A 182 -7.83 8.93 -8.81
C PHE A 182 -8.32 8.16 -10.05
N GLY A 183 -9.62 8.22 -10.37
CA GLY A 183 -10.15 7.53 -11.55
C GLY A 183 -10.14 6.00 -11.45
N MET A 184 -9.98 5.45 -10.25
CA MET A 184 -10.08 4.02 -10.01
C MET A 184 -11.49 3.52 -10.37
N LYS A 185 -11.63 2.23 -10.66
CA LYS A 185 -12.92 1.62 -11.03
C LYS A 185 -13.24 0.44 -10.15
N THR A 186 -14.45 0.42 -9.62
CA THR A 186 -14.94 -0.74 -8.87
C THR A 186 -15.04 -1.96 -9.78
N ILE A 187 -14.38 -3.05 -9.38
CA ILE A 187 -14.41 -4.34 -10.09
C ILE A 187 -15.14 -5.42 -9.29
N TYR A 188 -15.25 -5.25 -7.97
CA TYR A 188 -15.90 -6.19 -7.08
C TYR A 188 -16.44 -5.47 -5.84
N THR A 189 -17.59 -5.92 -5.37
CA THR A 189 -18.15 -5.57 -4.07
C THR A 189 -18.70 -6.84 -3.44
N SER A 190 -18.40 -7.09 -2.17
CA SER A 190 -18.89 -8.28 -1.49
C SER A 190 -20.42 -8.29 -1.46
N PRO A 191 -21.07 -9.44 -1.75
CA PRO A 191 -22.50 -9.57 -1.53
C PRO A 191 -22.83 -9.69 -0.04
N GLY A 192 -23.96 -9.15 0.39
CA GLY A 192 -24.47 -9.30 1.76
C GLY A 192 -24.14 -8.12 2.69
N ASP A 193 -24.25 -8.36 4.00
CA ASP A 193 -24.02 -7.36 5.06
C ASP A 193 -22.69 -7.57 5.81
N GLY A 194 -21.89 -8.54 5.38
CA GLY A 194 -20.57 -8.85 5.94
C GLY A 194 -20.61 -9.64 7.25
N SER A 195 -21.76 -10.24 7.62
CA SER A 195 -21.90 -11.02 8.86
C SER A 195 -20.88 -12.15 9.01
N ASP A 196 -20.55 -12.82 7.89
CA ASP A 196 -19.75 -14.05 7.90
C ASP A 196 -18.24 -13.78 7.99
N THR A 197 -17.81 -12.63 7.46
CA THR A 197 -16.41 -12.17 7.43
C THR A 197 -16.11 -11.13 8.52
N GLY A 198 -17.16 -10.48 9.06
CA GLY A 198 -17.05 -9.34 9.96
C GLY A 198 -16.79 -8.01 9.24
N PHE A 199 -16.84 -7.96 7.91
CA PHE A 199 -16.67 -6.73 7.12
C PHE A 199 -17.32 -6.84 5.74
N ASN A 200 -17.63 -5.69 5.13
CA ASN A 200 -17.96 -5.57 3.72
C ASN A 200 -16.73 -5.08 2.96
N THR A 201 -16.54 -5.56 1.73
CA THR A 201 -15.41 -5.16 0.90
C THR A 201 -15.84 -4.59 -0.45
N ARG A 202 -15.04 -3.66 -0.97
CA ARG A 202 -15.14 -3.08 -2.31
C ARG A 202 -13.74 -3.00 -2.88
N VAL A 203 -13.51 -3.63 -4.01
CA VAL A 203 -12.22 -3.67 -4.69
C VAL A 203 -12.28 -2.76 -5.90
N LEU A 204 -11.27 -1.90 -6.01
CA LEU A 204 -11.09 -0.97 -7.10
C LEU A 204 -9.79 -1.27 -7.85
N GLU A 205 -9.90 -1.33 -9.16
CA GLU A 205 -8.77 -1.35 -10.07
C GLU A 205 -8.25 0.07 -10.31
N THR A 206 -6.93 0.23 -10.27
CA THR A 206 -6.26 1.48 -10.58
C THR A 206 -6.27 1.78 -12.07
N THR A 207 -5.83 2.97 -12.48
CA THR A 207 -5.60 3.28 -13.90
C THR A 207 -4.40 2.50 -14.46
N THR A 208 -3.57 1.93 -13.58
CA THR A 208 -2.58 0.89 -13.85
C THR A 208 -3.14 -0.50 -13.47
N GLU A 209 -2.55 -1.59 -13.96
CA GLU A 209 -3.02 -2.95 -13.60
C GLU A 209 -2.82 -3.28 -12.11
N TYR A 210 -1.76 -2.74 -11.49
CA TYR A 210 -1.44 -2.91 -10.07
C TYR A 210 -0.92 -1.61 -9.44
N PRO A 211 -0.94 -1.51 -8.10
CA PRO A 211 -1.70 -2.38 -7.18
C PRO A 211 -3.18 -2.02 -7.20
N ARG A 212 -4.05 -2.98 -6.91
CA ARG A 212 -5.48 -2.68 -6.68
C ARG A 212 -5.69 -2.12 -5.28
N PHE A 213 -6.87 -1.56 -5.02
CA PHE A 213 -7.24 -1.07 -3.70
C PHE A 213 -8.47 -1.82 -3.20
N GLU A 214 -8.40 -2.33 -1.99
CA GLU A 214 -9.52 -2.93 -1.30
C GLU A 214 -9.99 -1.98 -0.20
N ILE A 215 -11.28 -1.74 -0.07
CA ILE A 215 -11.85 -1.01 1.06
C ILE A 215 -12.50 -2.01 2.00
N LEU A 216 -12.22 -1.89 3.30
CA LEU A 216 -12.83 -2.71 4.35
C LEU A 216 -13.74 -1.83 5.21
N GLN A 217 -15.04 -2.11 5.17
CA GLN A 217 -16.02 -1.50 6.08
C GLN A 217 -16.41 -2.48 7.18
N PRO A 218 -16.41 -2.11 8.46
CA PRO A 218 -16.81 -3.02 9.53
C PRO A 218 -18.26 -3.47 9.41
N ALA A 219 -18.51 -4.77 9.59
CA ALA A 219 -19.86 -5.32 9.72
C ALA A 219 -20.28 -5.32 11.20
N GLY A 220 -20.56 -4.11 11.72
CA GLY A 220 -21.01 -3.91 13.09
C GLY A 220 -19.89 -3.82 14.15
N PRO A 221 -20.26 -3.61 15.42
CA PRO A 221 -19.35 -3.15 16.47
C PRO A 221 -18.33 -4.20 16.95
N THR A 222 -18.58 -5.50 16.69
CA THR A 222 -17.68 -6.59 17.09
C THR A 222 -16.61 -6.90 16.04
N SER A 223 -16.70 -6.26 14.86
CA SER A 223 -15.76 -6.43 13.75
C SER A 223 -14.31 -6.15 14.16
N PHE A 224 -13.36 -6.92 13.63
CA PHE A 224 -11.94 -6.59 13.79
C PHE A 224 -11.57 -5.29 13.08
N VAL A 225 -12.25 -4.96 11.97
CA VAL A 225 -12.09 -3.69 11.26
C VAL A 225 -12.57 -2.55 12.16
N GLN A 226 -13.66 -2.72 12.92
CA GLN A 226 -14.10 -1.71 13.88
C GLN A 226 -13.03 -1.47 14.95
N LYS A 227 -12.44 -2.54 15.50
CA LYS A 227 -11.35 -2.42 16.49
C LYS A 227 -10.12 -1.70 15.91
N PHE A 228 -9.80 -1.93 14.64
CA PHE A 228 -8.74 -1.20 13.95
C PHE A 228 -9.07 0.30 13.85
N LEU A 229 -10.29 0.63 13.39
CA LEU A 229 -10.75 2.02 13.26
C LEU A 229 -10.79 2.74 14.61
N ASP A 230 -11.21 2.07 15.68
CA ASP A 230 -11.24 2.65 17.03
C ASP A 230 -9.82 3.00 17.53
N ALA A 231 -8.81 2.21 17.14
CA ALA A 231 -7.43 2.39 17.56
C ALA A 231 -6.66 3.39 16.68
N ARG A 232 -6.93 3.42 15.38
CA ARG A 232 -6.09 4.13 14.38
C ARG A 232 -6.84 5.15 13.54
N GLY A 233 -8.17 5.12 13.56
CA GLY A 233 -9.00 5.79 12.56
C GLY A 233 -8.92 5.12 11.19
N PRO A 234 -9.54 5.72 10.15
CA PRO A 234 -9.38 5.25 8.78
C PRO A 234 -7.91 5.25 8.37
N SER A 235 -7.44 4.16 7.76
CA SER A 235 -6.06 4.06 7.23
C SER A 235 -5.84 2.75 6.47
N MET A 236 -4.66 2.60 5.86
CA MET A 236 -4.24 1.33 5.28
C MET A 236 -4.12 0.26 6.36
N HIS A 237 -4.85 -0.84 6.16
CA HIS A 237 -4.92 -1.99 7.06
C HIS A 237 -3.80 -2.99 6.78
N HIS A 238 -3.62 -3.38 5.51
CA HIS A 238 -2.62 -4.37 5.11
C HIS A 238 -2.20 -4.24 3.65
N VAL A 239 -1.10 -4.91 3.31
CA VAL A 239 -0.63 -5.11 1.93
C VAL A 239 -0.70 -6.58 1.59
N THR A 240 -1.18 -6.88 0.39
CA THR A 240 -1.38 -8.25 -0.07
C THR A 240 -0.45 -8.56 -1.21
N PHE A 241 0.36 -9.60 -1.05
CA PHE A 241 1.26 -10.11 -2.08
C PHE A 241 0.71 -11.40 -2.67
N GLU A 242 0.63 -11.46 -3.99
CA GLU A 242 0.38 -12.71 -4.70
C GLU A 242 1.65 -13.55 -4.72
N VAL A 243 1.57 -14.81 -4.31
CA VAL A 243 2.70 -15.76 -4.34
C VAL A 243 2.48 -16.82 -5.42
N GLY A 244 3.55 -17.24 -6.08
CA GLY A 244 3.48 -18.23 -7.16
C GLY A 244 3.30 -19.67 -6.66
N ASP A 245 3.75 -19.95 -5.43
CA ASP A 245 3.72 -21.27 -4.80
C ASP A 245 3.41 -21.12 -3.31
N TRP A 246 2.28 -21.68 -2.88
CA TRP A 246 1.82 -21.62 -1.50
C TRP A 246 2.76 -22.31 -0.51
N ASP A 247 3.23 -23.51 -0.86
CA ASP A 247 4.06 -24.32 0.04
C ASP A 247 5.43 -23.66 0.23
N ARG A 248 6.00 -23.09 -0.84
CA ARG A 248 7.21 -22.26 -0.77
C ARG A 248 7.03 -21.08 0.19
N ALA A 249 5.93 -20.32 0.07
CA ALA A 249 5.68 -19.15 0.90
C ALA A 249 5.57 -19.51 2.40
N VAL A 250 4.85 -20.60 2.72
CA VAL A 250 4.74 -21.11 4.09
C VAL A 250 6.08 -21.60 4.62
N MET A 251 6.86 -22.34 3.81
CA MET A 251 8.19 -22.81 4.19
C MET A 251 9.18 -21.66 4.42
N ALA A 252 9.12 -20.59 3.61
CA ALA A 252 9.91 -19.39 3.81
C ALA A 252 9.61 -18.74 5.17
N CYS A 253 8.34 -18.58 5.52
CA CYS A 253 7.95 -18.07 6.84
C CYS A 253 8.49 -18.94 7.98
N ALA A 254 8.38 -20.27 7.85
CA ALA A 254 8.91 -21.21 8.83
C ALA A 254 10.44 -21.14 8.97
N HIS A 255 11.16 -21.02 7.85
CA HIS A 255 12.62 -20.88 7.81
C HIS A 255 13.09 -19.65 8.61
N HIS A 256 12.42 -18.51 8.40
CA HIS A 256 12.73 -17.25 9.09
C HIS A 256 12.16 -17.17 10.52
N ALA A 257 11.56 -18.25 11.03
CA ALA A 257 10.88 -18.31 12.32
C ALA A 257 9.79 -17.24 12.49
N ILE A 258 9.06 -16.94 11.40
CA ILE A 258 7.95 -16.01 11.33
C ILE A 258 6.64 -16.82 11.36
N PRO A 259 5.87 -16.79 12.47
CA PRO A 259 4.54 -17.40 12.52
C PRO A 259 3.58 -16.71 11.56
N ILE A 260 2.87 -17.51 10.78
CA ILE A 260 1.70 -17.09 10.02
C ILE A 260 0.43 -17.26 10.88
N PHE A 261 -0.64 -16.59 10.49
CA PHE A 261 -1.96 -16.76 11.11
C PHE A 261 -3.07 -16.48 10.11
N GLY A 262 -4.31 -16.82 10.49
CA GLY A 262 -5.48 -16.53 9.67
C GLY A 262 -5.54 -17.36 8.40
N GLU A 263 -4.90 -18.54 8.41
CA GLU A 263 -4.86 -19.43 7.26
C GLU A 263 -6.27 -19.82 6.82
N ARG A 264 -6.59 -19.52 5.57
CA ARG A 264 -7.85 -19.90 4.93
C ARG A 264 -7.58 -20.46 3.55
N SER A 265 -8.45 -21.33 3.10
CA SER A 265 -8.44 -21.88 1.75
C SER A 265 -9.87 -22.05 1.28
N GLY A 266 -10.11 -21.83 0.00
CA GLY A 266 -11.43 -21.97 -0.58
C GLY A 266 -11.40 -22.13 -2.09
N GLN A 267 -12.59 -22.02 -2.68
CA GLN A 267 -12.76 -22.05 -4.12
C GLN A 267 -13.80 -20.99 -4.51
N THR A 268 -13.45 -20.12 -5.46
CA THR A 268 -14.35 -19.10 -6.01
C THR A 268 -14.37 -19.28 -7.53
N ASP A 269 -15.55 -19.29 -8.13
CA ASP A 269 -15.73 -19.46 -9.58
C ASP A 269 -14.89 -20.61 -10.17
N GLY A 270 -14.87 -21.74 -9.47
CA GLY A 270 -14.16 -22.94 -9.89
C GLY A 270 -12.65 -22.94 -9.64
N ALA A 271 -12.04 -21.86 -9.15
CA ALA A 271 -10.60 -21.79 -8.88
C ALA A 271 -10.28 -21.81 -7.38
N ARG A 272 -9.29 -22.64 -7.02
CA ARG A 272 -8.80 -22.72 -5.63
C ARG A 272 -7.99 -21.48 -5.25
N TRP A 273 -8.03 -21.14 -3.97
CA TRP A 273 -7.22 -20.07 -3.39
C TRP A 273 -6.82 -20.40 -1.97
N GLN A 274 -5.73 -19.78 -1.51
CA GLN A 274 -5.21 -19.87 -0.15
C GLN A 274 -4.69 -18.51 0.29
N GLU A 275 -4.89 -18.17 1.56
CA GLU A 275 -4.38 -16.94 2.16
C GLU A 275 -3.84 -17.20 3.56
N ALA A 276 -2.86 -16.38 3.96
CA ALA A 276 -2.45 -16.25 5.35
C ALA A 276 -1.84 -14.87 5.58
N PHE A 277 -1.64 -14.54 6.86
CA PHE A 277 -1.16 -13.25 7.30
C PHE A 277 0.14 -13.38 8.12
N ILE A 278 0.99 -12.35 8.03
CA ILE A 278 2.17 -12.16 8.87
C ILE A 278 1.93 -10.93 9.76
N HIS A 279 2.05 -11.12 11.07
CA HIS A 279 1.72 -10.08 12.05
C HIS A 279 2.67 -8.86 11.92
N PRO A 280 2.15 -7.61 12.07
CA PRO A 280 2.93 -6.36 12.07
C PRO A 280 4.23 -6.34 12.88
N LYS A 281 4.34 -7.21 13.89
CA LYS A 281 5.49 -7.27 14.79
C LYS A 281 6.74 -7.86 14.12
N TYR A 282 6.57 -8.56 13.00
CA TYR A 282 7.66 -9.18 12.23
C TYR A 282 8.01 -8.41 10.95
N THR A 283 7.22 -7.40 10.59
CA THR A 283 7.17 -6.81 9.24
C THR A 283 7.37 -5.29 9.27
N GLY A 284 7.88 -4.76 10.39
CA GLY A 284 8.08 -3.31 10.58
C GLY A 284 6.78 -2.52 10.78
N GLY A 285 5.73 -3.15 11.31
CA GLY A 285 4.45 -2.53 11.62
C GLY A 285 3.39 -2.65 10.53
N MET A 286 3.73 -3.24 9.38
CA MET A 286 2.81 -3.50 8.27
C MET A 286 2.15 -4.87 8.40
N LEU A 287 0.82 -4.97 8.47
CA LEU A 287 0.18 -6.28 8.31
C LEU A 287 0.37 -6.74 6.86
N VAL A 288 0.90 -7.95 6.68
CA VAL A 288 1.12 -8.56 5.38
C VAL A 288 0.16 -9.72 5.20
N GLN A 289 -0.58 -9.73 4.10
CA GLN A 289 -1.26 -10.92 3.59
C GLN A 289 -0.43 -11.49 2.45
N PHE A 290 -0.32 -12.81 2.36
CA PHE A 290 0.11 -13.45 1.13
C PHE A 290 -0.98 -14.39 0.64
N PHE A 291 -1.22 -14.35 -0.66
CA PHE A 291 -2.36 -14.96 -1.32
C PHE A 291 -1.89 -15.77 -2.52
N TRP A 292 -2.34 -17.01 -2.58
CA TRP A 292 -2.15 -17.88 -3.74
C TRP A 292 -3.50 -18.15 -4.40
N GLN A 293 -3.53 -18.13 -5.72
CA GLN A 293 -4.72 -18.42 -6.52
C GLN A 293 -4.36 -19.34 -7.68
N GLU A 294 -5.25 -20.31 -7.97
CA GLU A 294 -5.06 -21.26 -9.07
C GLU A 294 -5.15 -20.58 -10.45
N ARG A 295 -5.88 -19.47 -10.55
CA ARG A 295 -5.94 -18.60 -11.73
C ARG A 295 -5.97 -17.13 -11.30
N PRO A 296 -5.54 -16.20 -12.17
CA PRO A 296 -5.62 -14.77 -11.87
C PRO A 296 -7.04 -14.28 -11.56
N ASP A 297 -7.09 -13.15 -10.85
CA ASP A 297 -8.28 -12.35 -10.55
C ASP A 297 -9.39 -13.08 -9.76
N VAL A 298 -8.99 -13.96 -8.84
CA VAL A 298 -9.89 -14.52 -7.83
C VAL A 298 -10.02 -13.54 -6.66
N TRP A 299 -11.25 -13.06 -6.42
CA TRP A 299 -11.60 -12.22 -5.26
C TRP A 299 -12.42 -13.04 -4.25
N ILE A 300 -12.15 -12.82 -2.97
CA ILE A 300 -12.64 -13.65 -1.85
C ILE A 300 -13.26 -12.82 -0.73
#